data_AF-A0A183F4B4-F1
#
_entry.id   AF-A0A183F4B4-F1
#
_cell.length_a   1.000
_cell.length_b   1.000
_cell.length_c   1.000
_cell.angle_alpha   90.00
_cell.angle_beta   90.00
_cell.angle_gamma   90.00
#
_symmetry.space_group_name_H-M   'P 1'
#
loop_
_entity.id
_entity.type
_entity.pdbx_description
1 polymer ?
#
loop_
_entity_poly.entity_id
_entity_poly.type
_entity_poly.pdbx_seq_one_letter_code
_entity_poly.pdbx_strand_id
1 'polypeptide(L)'
;MVHLGWKDIPILEPRLRLYNTYYTINELEGGDSVFSSVLESRYYYAGCSDGDPRLPFVERCQKVANAVTASPSLRLLSANEIDIQKHGSKIGITTNGLATIVVLEVNGNEDVLRQLMSDGGFESVGEHMEPTFESALATINQMMLS
;
A
#
# COMPACT_ATOMS: atom_id res chain seq x y z
N MET A 1 28.87 -5.08 1.96
CA MET A 1 27.54 -5.60 2.32
C MET A 1 26.53 -4.80 1.53
N VAL A 2 25.93 -5.38 0.49
CA VAL A 2 25.06 -4.65 -0.45
C VAL A 2 23.70 -4.47 0.23
N HIS A 3 23.32 -3.23 0.52
CA HIS A 3 21.94 -2.91 0.89
C HIS A 3 21.08 -3.09 -0.37
N LEU A 4 20.49 -4.28 -0.54
CA LEU A 4 19.36 -4.47 -1.45
C LEU A 4 18.16 -3.74 -0.82
N GLY A 5 18.07 -2.45 -1.14
CA GLY A 5 17.03 -1.56 -0.65
C GLY A 5 15.76 -1.75 -1.48
N TRP A 6 14.62 -1.59 -0.82
CA TRP A 6 13.26 -1.53 -1.37
C TRP A 6 13.03 -0.46 -2.47
N LYS A 7 14.10 0.18 -2.97
CA LYS A 7 14.06 1.39 -3.82
C LYS A 7 13.95 1.10 -5.31
N ASP A 8 14.06 -0.15 -5.74
CA ASP A 8 14.11 -0.53 -7.16
C ASP A 8 12.73 -0.86 -7.77
N ILE A 9 11.64 -0.68 -7.02
CA ILE A 9 10.29 -0.82 -7.56
C ILE A 9 9.94 0.47 -8.30
N PRO A 10 9.58 0.44 -9.60
CA PRO A 10 9.08 1.62 -10.28
C PRO A 10 7.71 1.99 -9.69
N ILE A 11 7.71 2.81 -8.65
CA ILE A 11 6.54 3.51 -8.15
C ILE A 11 6.27 4.62 -9.17
N LEU A 12 5.07 4.64 -9.75
CA LEU A 12 4.61 5.80 -10.53
C LEU A 12 4.71 7.01 -9.59
N GLU A 13 5.56 7.98 -9.94
CA GLU A 13 5.89 9.15 -9.11
C GLU A 13 4.67 9.70 -8.33
N PRO A 14 4.84 10.21 -7.09
CA PRO A 14 3.77 10.82 -6.30
C PRO A 14 3.41 12.19 -6.90
N ARG A 15 2.86 12.20 -8.11
CA ARG A 15 2.26 13.38 -8.70
C ARG A 15 0.93 13.60 -8.02
N LEU A 16 0.97 14.45 -7.00
CA LEU A 16 -0.18 15.20 -6.51
C LEU A 16 -1.34 14.30 -6.08
N ARG A 17 -1.32 13.85 -4.81
CA ARG A 17 -2.55 13.68 -4.02
C ARG A 17 -3.21 15.07 -3.90
N LEU A 18 -3.76 15.56 -5.01
CA LEU A 18 -4.72 16.65 -4.99
C LEU A 18 -5.96 16.07 -4.32
N TYR A 19 -6.09 16.46 -3.05
CA TYR A 19 -7.34 16.68 -2.34
C TYR A 19 -8.56 15.99 -2.93
N ASN A 20 -9.12 15.09 -2.11
CA ASN A 20 -10.52 14.72 -2.12
C ASN A 20 -11.37 15.99 -1.93
N THR A 21 -11.52 16.78 -2.98
CA THR A 21 -12.43 17.92 -3.05
C THR A 21 -13.60 17.48 -3.92
N TYR A 22 -14.74 17.31 -3.24
CA TYR A 22 -16.07 17.21 -3.80
C TYR A 22 -16.21 17.95 -5.13
N TYR A 23 -16.50 17.22 -6.20
CA TYR A 23 -17.27 17.74 -7.31
C TYR A 23 -18.61 17.01 -7.34
N THR A 24 -19.58 17.57 -6.61
CA THR A 24 -20.97 17.45 -7.02
C THR A 24 -21.08 18.18 -8.36
N ILE A 25 -21.09 17.43 -9.46
CA ILE A 25 -21.50 17.96 -10.75
C ILE A 25 -23.04 18.00 -10.69
N ASN A 26 -23.59 19.14 -10.28
CA ASN A 26 -25.00 19.42 -10.54
C ASN A 26 -25.18 19.60 -12.05
N GLU A 27 -25.92 18.65 -12.62
CA GLU A 27 -26.82 18.76 -13.77
C GLU A 27 -26.65 19.97 -14.70
N LEU A 28 -26.08 19.72 -15.88
CA LEU A 28 -26.60 20.33 -17.11
C LEU A 28 -26.62 19.26 -18.21
N GLU A 29 -27.83 18.73 -18.40
CA GLU A 29 -28.41 18.19 -19.64
C GLU A 29 -27.62 17.14 -20.44
N GLY A 30 -28.08 15.89 -20.32
CA GLY A 30 -28.10 14.93 -21.43
C GLY A 30 -26.80 14.17 -21.71
N GLY A 31 -26.77 12.90 -21.32
CA GLY A 31 -25.77 11.92 -21.79
C GLY A 31 -25.34 11.01 -20.66
N ASP A 32 -25.41 9.70 -20.90
CA ASP A 32 -25.13 8.60 -19.98
C ASP A 32 -24.18 8.94 -18.83
N SER A 33 -24.72 8.83 -17.61
CA SER A 33 -23.96 8.82 -16.37
C SER A 33 -23.03 7.60 -16.35
N VAL A 34 -21.86 7.72 -16.98
CA VAL A 34 -20.75 6.81 -16.77
C VAL A 34 -20.24 7.07 -15.37
N PHE A 35 -20.78 6.31 -14.41
CA PHE A 35 -20.20 6.18 -13.09
C PHE A 35 -18.77 5.66 -13.28
N SER A 36 -17.80 6.57 -13.35
CA SER A 36 -16.42 6.22 -13.08
C SER A 36 -16.38 5.92 -11.59
N SER A 37 -16.62 4.65 -11.23
CA SER A 37 -16.29 4.16 -9.90
C SER A 37 -14.82 4.49 -9.67
N VAL A 38 -14.57 5.55 -8.90
CA VAL A 38 -13.25 5.82 -8.38
C VAL A 38 -12.93 4.59 -7.54
N LEU A 39 -12.15 3.66 -8.11
CA LEU A 39 -11.75 2.47 -7.40
C LEU A 39 -11.05 2.96 -6.12
N GLU A 40 -11.56 2.57 -4.96
CA GLU A 40 -10.93 2.92 -3.69
C GLU A 40 -9.58 2.18 -3.60
N SER A 41 -8.54 2.89 -3.17
CA SER A 41 -7.26 2.25 -2.86
C SER A 41 -7.39 1.50 -1.54
N ARG A 42 -6.68 0.38 -1.44
CA ARG A 42 -6.63 -0.43 -0.23
C ARG A 42 -5.20 -0.65 0.23
N TYR A 43 -5.04 -0.79 1.54
CA TYR A 43 -3.76 -1.05 2.17
C TYR A 43 -3.58 -2.52 2.49
N TYR A 44 -2.42 -3.07 2.10
CA TYR A 44 -2.00 -4.42 2.43
C TYR A 44 -0.65 -4.38 3.13
N TYR A 45 -0.41 -5.27 4.10
CA TYR A 45 0.87 -5.38 4.78
C TYR A 45 1.36 -6.82 4.90
N ALA A 46 2.67 -7.00 4.93
CA ALA A 46 3.32 -8.27 5.25
C ALA A 46 4.41 -8.04 6.30
N GLY A 47 4.49 -8.93 7.28
CA GLY A 47 5.46 -8.86 8.38
C GLY A 47 6.67 -9.76 8.21
N CYS A 48 7.79 -9.34 8.80
CA CYS A 48 9.00 -10.13 9.02
C CYS A 48 9.38 -10.08 10.50
N SER A 49 9.55 -11.24 11.13
CA SER A 49 9.98 -11.34 12.52
C SER A 49 11.49 -11.14 12.64
N ASP A 50 11.99 -10.85 13.86
CA ASP A 50 13.42 -10.63 14.13
C ASP A 50 14.29 -11.88 13.88
N GLY A 51 13.67 -13.08 13.92
CA GLY A 51 14.33 -14.35 13.62
C GLY A 51 14.25 -14.81 12.17
N ASP A 52 13.46 -14.14 11.33
CA ASP A 52 13.23 -14.56 9.95
C ASP A 52 14.30 -13.99 9.01
N PRO A 53 14.75 -14.76 7.99
CA PRO A 53 15.68 -14.25 6.99
C PRO A 53 15.06 -13.08 6.19
N ARG A 54 15.60 -11.87 6.39
CA ARG A 54 15.10 -10.65 5.72
C ARG A 54 15.12 -10.72 4.19
N LEU A 55 16.13 -11.35 3.59
CA LEU A 55 16.27 -11.38 2.13
C LEU A 55 15.10 -12.11 1.43
N PRO A 56 14.77 -13.37 1.79
CA PRO A 56 13.57 -14.04 1.28
C PRO A 56 12.26 -13.27 1.52
N PHE A 57 12.14 -12.56 2.65
CA PHE A 57 10.98 -11.71 2.91
C PHE A 57 10.86 -10.57 1.89
N VAL A 58 11.96 -9.83 1.66
CA VAL A 58 11.99 -8.73 0.69
C VAL A 58 11.75 -9.24 -0.73
N GLU A 59 12.38 -10.34 -1.13
CA GLU A 59 12.19 -10.94 -2.45
C GLU A 59 10.72 -11.35 -2.70
N ARG A 60 10.06 -11.92 -1.68
CA ARG A 60 8.62 -12.24 -1.74
C ARG A 60 7.78 -10.99 -1.94
N CYS A 61 8.02 -9.96 -1.12
CA CYS A 61 7.27 -8.70 -1.20
C CYS A 61 7.48 -7.99 -2.56
N GLN A 62 8.71 -8.01 -3.08
CA GLN A 62 9.05 -7.49 -4.40
C GLN A 62 8.32 -8.23 -5.51
N LYS A 63 8.22 -9.56 -5.42
CA LYS A 63 7.50 -10.38 -6.40
C LYS A 63 6.02 -10.00 -6.48
N VAL A 64 5.39 -9.76 -5.33
CA VAL A 64 3.98 -9.31 -5.26
C VAL A 64 3.83 -7.91 -5.87
N ALA A 65 4.67 -6.96 -5.47
CA ALA A 65 4.64 -5.61 -6.03
C ALA A 65 4.83 -5.61 -7.57
N ASN A 66 5.76 -6.42 -8.07
CA ASN A 66 5.96 -6.59 -9.52
C ASN A 66 4.75 -7.20 -10.22
N ALA A 67 4.09 -8.18 -9.59
CA ALA A 67 2.87 -8.78 -10.13
C ALA A 67 1.70 -7.80 -10.15
N VAL A 68 1.59 -6.92 -9.15
CA VAL A 68 0.61 -5.81 -9.15
C VAL A 68 0.88 -4.88 -10.33
N THR A 69 2.13 -4.43 -10.51
CA THR A 69 2.51 -3.51 -11.60
C THR A 69 2.37 -4.14 -12.99
N ALA A 70 2.58 -5.45 -13.12
CA ALA A 70 2.42 -6.18 -14.38
C ALA A 70 0.95 -6.47 -14.72
N SER A 71 0.03 -6.37 -13.75
CA SER A 71 -1.38 -6.65 -13.97
C SER A 71 -2.09 -5.43 -14.60
N PRO A 72 -2.79 -5.59 -15.72
CA PRO A 72 -3.46 -4.47 -16.40
C PRO A 72 -4.61 -3.90 -15.55
N SER A 73 -5.22 -4.72 -14.69
CA SER A 73 -6.37 -4.36 -13.85
C SER A 73 -6.00 -3.86 -12.45
N LEU A 74 -4.71 -3.73 -12.14
CA LEU A 74 -4.21 -3.27 -10.84
C LEU A 74 -3.25 -2.09 -11.00
N ARG A 75 -3.11 -1.30 -9.94
CA ARG A 75 -2.18 -0.17 -9.87
C ARG A 75 -1.56 -0.13 -8.48
N LEU A 76 -0.24 -0.21 -8.43
CA LEU A 76 0.54 0.04 -7.22
C LEU A 76 0.70 1.55 -7.05
N LEU A 77 0.15 2.11 -5.96
CA LEU A 77 0.19 3.54 -5.67
C LEU A 77 1.35 3.90 -4.75
N SER A 78 1.61 3.09 -3.74
CA SER A 78 2.75 3.27 -2.83
C SER A 78 3.25 1.94 -2.27
N ALA A 79 4.52 1.93 -1.89
CA ALA A 79 5.20 0.77 -1.33
C ALA A 79 6.20 1.25 -0.27
N ASN A 80 5.98 0.92 1.00
CA ASN A 80 6.78 1.42 2.12
C ASN A 80 7.31 0.25 2.96
N GLU A 81 8.61 0.26 3.26
CA GLU A 81 9.21 -0.62 4.27
C GLU A 81 9.28 0.14 5.59
N ILE A 82 8.77 -0.46 6.67
CA ILE A 82 8.65 0.20 7.97
C ILE A 82 9.29 -0.66 9.04
N ASP A 83 10.27 -0.05 9.70
CA ASP A 83 10.94 -0.58 10.89
C ASP A 83 10.01 -0.45 12.10
N ILE A 84 9.53 -1.59 12.61
CA ILE A 84 8.56 -1.63 13.72
C ILE A 84 9.18 -1.16 15.02
N GLN A 85 10.48 -1.37 15.24
CA GLN A 85 11.14 -0.89 16.47
C GLN A 85 11.17 0.64 16.53
N LYS A 86 11.23 1.31 15.37
CA LYS A 86 11.25 2.78 15.28
C LYS A 86 9.86 3.40 15.18
N HIS A 87 8.94 2.76 14.48
CA HIS A 87 7.68 3.38 14.07
C HIS A 87 6.42 2.58 14.45
N GLY A 88 6.56 1.39 15.02
CA GLY A 88 5.46 0.45 15.27
C GLY A 88 4.34 1.00 16.13
N SER A 89 4.63 1.87 17.10
CA SER A 89 3.63 2.50 17.97
C SER A 89 2.67 3.45 17.25
N LYS A 90 3.00 3.86 16.02
CA LYS A 90 2.21 4.82 15.24
C LYS A 90 1.26 4.14 14.26
N ILE A 91 1.50 2.87 13.93
CA ILE A 91 0.99 2.21 12.72
C ILE A 91 -0.43 1.67 12.86
N GLY A 92 -1.03 1.73 14.05
CA GLY A 92 -2.44 1.43 14.28
C GLY A 92 -2.87 -0.04 14.12
N ILE A 93 -1.99 -0.94 13.66
CA ILE A 93 -2.22 -2.39 13.56
C ILE A 93 -1.39 -3.15 14.61
N THR A 94 -1.80 -4.39 14.90
CA THR A 94 -1.05 -5.26 15.80
C THR A 94 0.21 -5.77 15.11
N THR A 95 1.37 -5.47 15.68
CA THR A 95 2.70 -5.81 15.12
C THR A 95 3.48 -6.79 16.00
N ASN A 96 2.79 -7.54 16.86
CA ASN A 96 3.40 -8.40 17.87
C ASN A 96 4.38 -9.41 17.24
N GLY A 97 5.66 -9.30 17.62
CA GLY A 97 6.74 -10.19 17.15
C GLY A 97 7.35 -9.80 15.81
N LEU A 98 6.85 -8.75 15.14
CA LEU A 98 7.39 -8.26 13.88
C LEU A 98 8.51 -7.25 14.11
N ALA A 99 9.61 -7.40 13.37
CA ALA A 99 10.70 -6.44 13.32
C ALA A 99 10.51 -5.43 12.17
N THR A 100 9.94 -5.88 11.05
CA THR A 100 9.73 -5.05 9.86
C THR A 100 8.39 -5.39 9.22
N ILE A 101 7.73 -4.39 8.65
CA ILE A 101 6.60 -4.61 7.74
C ILE A 101 6.86 -3.95 6.40
N VAL A 102 6.31 -4.56 5.35
CA VAL A 102 6.15 -3.92 4.05
C VAL A 102 4.68 -3.61 3.87
N VAL A 103 4.38 -2.38 3.45
CA VAL A 103 3.03 -1.90 3.19
C VAL A 103 2.89 -1.53 1.72
N LEU A 104 1.86 -2.05 1.06
CA LEU A 104 1.47 -1.73 -0.31
C LEU A 104 0.12 -1.03 -0.30
N GLU A 105 0.03 0.09 -1.00
CA GLU A 105 -1.24 0.73 -1.35
C GLU A 105 -1.56 0.40 -2.79
N VAL A 106 -2.69 -0.27 -3.02
CA VAL A 106 -3.05 -0.80 -4.33
C VAL A 106 -4.50 -0.47 -4.65
N ASN A 107 -4.75 -0.16 -5.92
CA ASN A 107 -6.06 0.06 -6.50
C ASN A 107 -6.30 -0.96 -7.62
N GLY A 108 -7.53 -1.43 -7.80
CA GLY A 108 -7.88 -2.24 -8.96
C GLY A 108 -9.01 -3.22 -8.71
N ASN A 109 -9.08 -4.25 -9.56
CA ASN A 109 -10.01 -5.36 -9.38
C ASN A 109 -9.76 -6.10 -8.06
N GLU A 110 -10.77 -6.11 -7.18
CA GLU A 110 -10.65 -6.65 -5.83
C GLU A 110 -10.37 -8.16 -5.79
N ASP A 111 -11.02 -8.96 -6.64
CA ASP A 111 -10.85 -10.42 -6.59
C ASP A 111 -9.44 -10.84 -7.02
N VAL A 112 -8.90 -10.18 -8.05
CA VAL A 112 -7.50 -10.38 -8.47
C VAL A 112 -6.54 -9.93 -7.37
N LEU A 113 -6.84 -8.80 -6.72
CA LEU A 113 -6.01 -8.25 -5.66
C LEU A 113 -5.98 -9.15 -4.42
N ARG A 114 -7.16 -9.60 -3.96
CA ARG A 114 -7.31 -10.45 -2.77
C ARG A 114 -6.55 -11.76 -2.95
N GLN A 115 -6.66 -12.38 -4.12
CA GLN A 115 -5.92 -13.61 -4.43
C GLN A 115 -4.41 -13.37 -4.44
N LEU A 116 -3.95 -12.34 -5.17
CA LEU A 116 -2.52 -12.04 -5.31
C LEU A 116 -1.86 -11.70 -3.97
N MET A 117 -2.55 -10.93 -3.13
CA MET A 117 -2.06 -10.53 -1.80
C MET A 117 -2.00 -11.73 -0.86
N SER A 118 -3.06 -12.56 -0.84
CA SER A 118 -3.09 -13.78 -0.03
C SER A 118 -1.97 -14.75 -0.41
N ASP A 119 -1.75 -14.99 -1.70
CA ASP A 119 -0.66 -15.85 -2.19
C ASP A 119 0.74 -15.29 -1.85
N GLY A 120 0.83 -13.97 -1.72
CA GLY A 120 2.02 -13.24 -1.33
C GLY A 120 2.29 -13.18 0.18
N GLY A 121 1.35 -13.65 1.01
CA GLY A 121 1.40 -13.53 2.46
C GLY A 121 1.18 -12.10 2.95
N PHE A 122 0.36 -11.33 2.24
CA PHE A 122 -0.10 -10.01 2.65
C PHE A 122 -1.48 -10.08 3.29
N GLU A 123 -1.66 -9.30 4.35
CA GLU A 123 -2.92 -9.10 5.05
C GLU A 123 -3.53 -7.74 4.67
N SER A 124 -4.86 -7.68 4.58
CA SER A 124 -5.57 -6.42 4.37
C SER A 124 -5.62 -5.62 5.65
N VAL A 125 -5.39 -4.31 5.57
CA VAL A 125 -5.84 -3.39 6.62
C VAL A 125 -7.37 -3.37 6.55
N GLY A 126 -8.03 -3.53 7.70
CA GLY A 126 -9.50 -3.47 7.74
C GLY A 126 -9.99 -2.08 7.34
N GLU A 127 -11.05 -2.00 6.54
CA GLU A 127 -11.59 -0.74 5.98
C GLU A 127 -11.81 0.35 7.05
N HIS A 128 -12.30 -0.04 8.23
CA HIS A 128 -12.52 0.86 9.36
C HIS A 128 -11.22 1.46 9.96
N MET A 129 -10.05 0.86 9.68
CA MET A 129 -8.74 1.33 10.15
C MET A 129 -8.00 2.13 9.08
N GLU A 130 -8.37 2.05 7.80
CA GLU A 130 -7.62 2.64 6.69
C GLU A 130 -7.36 4.16 6.83
N PRO A 131 -8.33 5.01 7.25
CA PRO A 131 -8.06 6.44 7.43
C PRO A 131 -7.01 6.73 8.51
N THR A 132 -7.03 5.94 9.59
CA THR A 132 -6.06 6.07 10.69
C THR A 132 -4.69 5.57 10.25
N PHE A 133 -4.68 4.46 9.52
CA PHE A 133 -3.48 3.84 8.97
C PHE A 133 -2.80 4.74 7.93
N GLU A 134 -3.56 5.34 7.01
CA GLU A 134 -3.05 6.30 6.03
C GLU A 134 -2.40 7.52 6.70
N SER A 135 -3.05 8.09 7.72
CA SER A 135 -2.50 9.21 8.49
C SER A 135 -1.19 8.85 9.19
N ALA A 136 -1.13 7.65 9.76
CA ALA A 136 0.08 7.10 10.38
C ALA A 136 1.22 6.94 9.37
N LEU A 137 0.94 6.36 8.20
CA LEU A 137 1.91 6.21 7.11
C LEU A 137 2.45 7.56 6.63
N ALA A 138 1.57 8.55 6.43
CA ALA A 138 1.98 9.89 6.03
C ALA A 138 2.94 10.52 7.05
N THR A 139 2.65 10.35 8.35
CA THR A 139 3.49 10.82 9.45
C THR A 139 4.85 10.12 9.47
N ILE A 140 4.88 8.80 9.27
CA ILE A 140 6.13 8.02 9.20
C ILE A 140 6.97 8.46 8.01
N ASN A 141 6.35 8.62 6.84
CA ASN A 141 7.03 9.04 5.61
C ASN A 141 7.65 10.44 5.76
N GLN A 142 6.97 11.39 6.41
CA GLN A 142 7.55 12.71 6.71
C GLN A 142 8.79 12.60 7.59
N MET A 143 8.79 11.71 8.58
CA MET A 143 9.95 11.49 9.47
C MET A 143 11.13 10.83 8.76
N MET A 144 10.87 9.97 7.76
CA MET A 144 11.92 9.34 6.97
C MET A 144 12.59 10.30 5.96
N LEU A 145 11.91 11.40 5.63
CA LEU A 145 12.40 12.44 4.72
C LEU A 145 13.11 13.60 5.44
N SER A 146 13.07 13.63 6.78
CA SER A 146 13.67 14.68 7.63
C SER A 146 15.06 14.28 8.11
#